data_AF-A0A848UJB7-F1
#
_entry.id   AF-A0A848UJB7-F1
#
_cell.length_a   1.000
_cell.length_b   1.000
_cell.length_c   1.000
_cell.angle_alpha   90.00
_cell.angle_beta   90.00
_cell.angle_gamma   90.00
#
_symmetry.space_group_name_H-M   'P 1'
#
loop_
_entity.id
_entity.type
_entity.pdbx_description
1 polymer ?
#
loop_
_entity_poly.entity_id
_entity_poly.type
_entity_poly.pdbx_seq_one_letter_code
_entity_poly.pdbx_strand_id
1 'polypeptide(L)'
;SVKVDKQEMLEAAQEDAILTFRNVRGLNPVEDNNFGIERSDDLLNRAADNTAVLYIAAWIISIITIFGSTIALMNIMLVSVTERTREIGVRKALGAKAKTIAFQFFMETIIIGQLGGIIGIALGILIGWGVAKGFDLEFSTPWVAMIWATSIAFIVAVISGLYPATKAAKLDPIESLRYE
;
A
#
# COMPACT_ATOMS: atom_id res chain seq x y z
N SER A 1 33.08 8.74 -28.84
CA SER A 1 32.13 9.23 -27.83
C SER A 1 31.90 10.70 -28.11
N VAL A 2 30.66 11.09 -28.39
CA VAL A 2 30.27 12.50 -28.61
C VAL A 2 29.76 13.04 -27.28
N LYS A 3 30.32 14.17 -26.82
CA LYS A 3 29.91 14.83 -25.58
C LYS A 3 29.13 16.08 -25.94
N VAL A 4 28.08 16.37 -25.18
CA VAL A 4 27.17 17.48 -25.44
C VAL A 4 26.93 18.22 -24.13
N ASP A 5 27.09 19.54 -24.14
CA ASP A 5 26.97 20.38 -22.94
C ASP A 5 25.50 20.67 -22.54
N LYS A 6 24.55 20.47 -23.46
CA LYS A 6 23.11 20.71 -23.25
C LYS A 6 22.28 19.50 -23.65
N GLN A 7 21.30 19.15 -22.82
CA GLN A 7 20.42 18.00 -23.03
C GLN A 7 19.60 18.11 -24.34
N GLU A 8 19.19 19.32 -24.73
CA GLU A 8 18.46 19.60 -25.97
C GLU A 8 19.24 19.25 -27.25
N MET A 9 20.57 19.25 -27.17
CA MET A 9 21.45 18.98 -28.31
C MET A 9 21.81 17.48 -28.41
N LEU A 10 21.32 16.64 -27.49
CA LEU A 10 21.60 15.20 -27.48
C LEU A 10 20.95 14.46 -28.66
N GLU A 11 19.80 14.92 -29.15
CA GLU A 11 19.15 14.33 -30.33
C GLU A 11 19.91 14.70 -31.60
N ALA A 12 20.22 15.99 -31.79
CA ALA A 12 21.01 16.45 -32.93
C ALA A 12 22.40 15.80 -32.99
N ALA A 13 23.09 15.70 -31.84
CA ALA A 13 24.39 15.05 -31.77
C ALA A 13 24.31 13.53 -32.03
N GLN A 14 23.18 12.90 -31.72
CA GLN A 14 22.93 11.50 -32.02
C GLN A 14 22.70 11.30 -33.52
N GLU A 15 21.90 12.14 -34.16
CA GLU A 15 21.69 12.11 -35.61
C GLU A 15 23.00 12.30 -36.37
N ASP A 16 23.82 13.28 -35.99
CA ASP A 16 25.14 13.51 -36.58
C ASP A 16 26.08 12.31 -36.39
N ALA A 17 26.05 11.68 -35.21
CA ALA A 17 26.81 10.47 -34.94
C ALA A 17 26.35 9.30 -35.79
N ILE A 18 25.03 9.12 -35.98
CA ILE A 18 24.44 8.10 -36.86
C ILE A 18 24.90 8.31 -38.29
N LEU A 19 24.74 9.52 -38.83
CA LEU A 19 25.10 9.85 -40.20
C LEU A 19 26.58 9.61 -40.46
N THR A 20 27.44 10.04 -39.53
CA THR A 20 28.89 9.81 -39.61
C THR A 20 29.21 8.32 -39.62
N PHE A 21 28.58 7.53 -38.74
CA PHE A 21 28.86 6.09 -38.64
C PHE A 21 28.30 5.29 -39.81
N ARG A 22 27.15 5.69 -40.39
CA ARG A 22 26.60 5.10 -41.63
C ARG A 22 27.55 5.32 -42.80
N ASN A 23 28.12 6.51 -42.92
CA ASN A 23 29.13 6.83 -43.94
C ASN A 23 30.39 5.98 -43.76
N VAL A 24 30.89 5.81 -42.53
CA VAL A 24 32.05 4.95 -42.24
C VAL A 24 31.77 3.49 -42.57
N ARG A 25 30.54 3.02 -42.35
CA ARG A 25 30.12 1.63 -42.62
C ARG A 25 29.68 1.39 -44.06
N GLY A 26 29.59 2.44 -44.89
CA GLY A 26 29.16 2.34 -46.28
C GLY A 26 27.71 1.90 -46.45
N LEU A 27 26.84 2.18 -45.47
CA LEU A 27 25.44 1.76 -45.48
C LEU A 27 24.61 2.64 -46.42
N ASN A 28 23.81 2.02 -47.29
CA ASN A 28 22.89 2.75 -48.16
C ASN A 28 21.80 3.47 -47.34
N PRO A 29 21.23 4.60 -47.82
CA PRO A 29 20.19 5.34 -47.10
C PRO A 29 18.93 4.54 -46.73
N VAL A 30 18.67 3.44 -47.45
CA VAL A 30 17.50 2.58 -47.27
C VAL A 30 17.79 1.39 -46.33
N GLU A 31 19.07 1.10 -46.05
CA GLU A 31 19.45 -0.02 -45.20
C GLU A 31 19.32 0.32 -43.71
N ASP A 32 18.84 -0.63 -42.92
CA ASP A 32 18.75 -0.50 -41.47
C ASP A 32 20.15 -0.38 -40.83
N ASN A 33 20.22 0.32 -39.69
CA ASN A 33 21.47 0.47 -38.96
C ASN A 33 21.95 -0.89 -38.41
N ASN A 34 23.17 -1.29 -38.76
CA ASN A 34 23.82 -2.51 -38.23
C ASN A 34 24.71 -2.25 -37.00
N PHE A 35 24.48 -1.13 -36.31
CA PHE A 35 25.24 -0.67 -35.15
C PHE A 35 24.28 -0.11 -34.09
N GLY A 36 24.66 -0.26 -32.82
CA GLY A 36 23.88 0.24 -31.69
C GLY A 36 24.36 1.61 -31.22
N ILE A 37 23.45 2.39 -30.66
CA ILE A 37 23.76 3.64 -29.97
C ILE A 37 23.42 3.42 -28.50
N GLU A 38 24.38 3.68 -27.64
CA GLU A 38 24.17 3.67 -26.20
C GLU A 38 24.27 5.11 -25.72
N ARG A 39 23.14 5.63 -25.21
CA ARG A 39 23.09 6.97 -24.64
C ARG A 39 23.18 6.88 -23.11
N SER A 40 23.67 7.94 -22.48
CA SER A 40 23.76 7.97 -21.01
C SER A 40 22.38 8.08 -20.34
N ASP A 41 21.36 8.56 -21.04
CA ASP A 41 19.97 8.60 -20.58
C ASP A 41 19.22 7.27 -20.77
N ASP A 42 19.64 6.40 -21.70
CA ASP A 42 19.02 5.08 -21.90
C ASP A 42 19.06 4.21 -20.63
N LEU A 43 20.16 4.25 -19.86
CA LEU A 43 20.29 3.54 -18.59
C LEU A 43 19.36 4.12 -17.52
N LEU A 44 19.22 5.44 -17.46
CA LEU A 44 18.32 6.13 -16.53
C LEU A 44 16.86 5.85 -16.88
N ASN A 45 16.50 5.89 -18.17
CA ASN A 45 15.16 5.61 -18.67
C ASN A 45 14.77 4.15 -18.39
N ARG A 46 15.66 3.18 -18.65
CA ARG A 46 15.42 1.77 -18.31
C ARG A 46 15.26 1.54 -16.81
N ALA A 47 16.07 2.22 -15.99
CA ALA A 47 15.94 2.15 -14.53
C ALA A 47 14.61 2.77 -14.05
N ALA A 48 14.20 3.89 -14.64
CA ALA A 48 12.92 4.54 -14.35
C ALA A 48 11.73 3.66 -14.73
N ASP A 49 11.75 3.03 -15.91
CA ASP A 49 10.69 2.14 -16.39
C ASP A 49 10.53 0.90 -15.49
N ASN A 50 11.63 0.24 -15.14
CA ASN A 50 11.60 -0.90 -14.21
C ASN A 50 11.03 -0.50 -12.85
N THR A 51 11.40 0.68 -12.36
CA THR A 51 10.89 1.22 -11.10
C THR A 51 9.40 1.54 -11.19
N ALA A 52 8.92 2.06 -12.33
CA ALA A 52 7.50 2.35 -12.55
C ALA A 52 6.64 1.07 -12.53
N VAL A 53 7.12 -0.03 -13.12
CA VAL A 53 6.44 -1.33 -13.08
C VAL A 53 6.32 -1.84 -11.64
N LEU A 54 7.39 -1.73 -10.84
CA LEU A 54 7.36 -2.11 -9.43
C LEU A 54 6.37 -1.27 -8.62
N TYR A 55 6.29 0.04 -8.89
CA TYR A 55 5.31 0.92 -8.23
C TYR A 55 3.87 0.52 -8.57
N ILE A 56 3.57 0.25 -9.85
CA ILE A 56 2.22 -0.17 -10.26
C ILE A 56 1.84 -1.50 -9.61
N ALA A 57 2.76 -2.47 -9.60
CA ALA A 57 2.54 -3.76 -8.97
C ALA A 57 2.28 -3.62 -7.46
N ALA A 58 3.09 -2.82 -6.77
CA ALA A 58 2.92 -2.52 -5.34
C ALA A 58 1.59 -1.83 -5.04
N TRP A 59 1.15 -0.92 -5.90
CA TRP A 59 -0.16 -0.26 -5.79
C TRP A 59 -1.31 -1.25 -5.88
N ILE A 60 -1.30 -2.15 -6.85
CA ILE A 60 -2.35 -3.17 -7.02
C ILE A 60 -2.41 -4.09 -5.79
N ILE A 61 -1.26 -4.59 -5.33
CA ILE A 61 -1.18 -5.45 -4.14
C ILE A 61 -1.71 -4.70 -2.91
N SER A 62 -1.32 -3.44 -2.73
CA SER A 62 -1.77 -2.62 -1.60
C SER A 62 -3.28 -2.49 -1.57
N ILE A 63 -3.92 -2.23 -2.72
CA ILE A 63 -5.38 -2.12 -2.82
C ILE A 63 -6.03 -3.44 -2.37
N ILE A 64 -5.60 -4.58 -2.93
CA ILE A 64 -6.15 -5.89 -2.58
C ILE A 64 -6.00 -6.18 -1.09
N THR A 65 -4.83 -5.90 -0.51
CA THR A 65 -4.56 -6.09 0.92
C THR A 65 -5.43 -5.19 1.79
N ILE A 66 -5.65 -3.93 1.40
CA ILE A 66 -6.52 -2.99 2.14
C ILE A 66 -7.96 -3.51 2.15
N PHE A 67 -8.50 -3.91 0.99
CA PHE A 67 -9.86 -4.47 0.93
C PHE A 67 -9.97 -5.78 1.73
N GLY A 68 -9.02 -6.70 1.54
CA GLY A 68 -8.99 -7.97 2.25
C GLY A 68 -8.91 -7.81 3.77
N SER A 69 -8.03 -6.93 4.25
CA SER A 69 -7.90 -6.64 5.69
C SER A 69 -9.14 -5.96 6.28
N THR A 70 -9.79 -5.06 5.54
CA THR A 70 -11.05 -4.42 5.95
C THR A 70 -12.14 -5.47 6.18
N ILE A 71 -12.31 -6.40 5.24
CA ILE A 71 -13.31 -7.48 5.34
C ILE A 71 -12.95 -8.45 6.47
N ALA A 72 -11.68 -8.83 6.58
CA ALA A 72 -11.21 -9.73 7.62
C ALA A 72 -11.47 -9.16 9.03
N LEU A 73 -11.09 -7.90 9.25
CA LEU A 73 -11.30 -7.21 10.54
C LEU A 73 -12.79 -7.06 10.84
N MET A 74 -13.60 -6.70 9.84
CA MET A 74 -15.05 -6.63 9.99
C MET A 74 -15.65 -7.97 10.41
N ASN A 75 -15.22 -9.08 9.79
CA ASN A 75 -15.72 -10.42 10.11
C ASN A 75 -15.35 -10.84 11.53
N ILE A 76 -14.10 -10.60 11.96
CA ILE A 76 -13.67 -10.88 13.34
C ILE A 76 -14.55 -10.12 14.33
N MET A 77 -14.81 -8.84 14.07
CA MET A 77 -15.67 -8.03 14.93
C MET A 77 -17.13 -8.52 14.91
N LEU A 78 -17.66 -8.95 13.76
CA LEU A 78 -19.00 -9.54 13.71
C LEU A 78 -19.12 -10.81 14.55
N VAL A 79 -18.12 -11.69 14.48
CA VAL A 79 -18.06 -12.91 15.29
C VAL A 79 -17.96 -12.56 16.78
N SER A 80 -17.12 -11.60 17.15
CA SER A 80 -17.00 -11.14 18.54
C SER A 80 -18.31 -10.58 19.11
N VAL A 81 -19.08 -9.84 18.29
CA VAL A 81 -20.41 -9.35 18.67
C VAL A 81 -21.37 -10.52 18.90
N THR A 82 -21.33 -11.54 18.03
CA THR A 82 -22.19 -12.72 18.20
C THR A 82 -21.84 -13.54 19.43
N GLU A 83 -20.56 -13.73 19.74
CA GLU A 83 -20.12 -14.43 20.96
C GLU A 83 -20.55 -13.69 22.23
N ARG A 84 -20.51 -12.36 22.22
CA ARG A 84 -20.90 -11.50 23.36
C ARG A 84 -22.37 -11.09 23.34
N THR A 85 -23.23 -11.73 22.55
CA THR A 85 -24.65 -11.34 22.37
C THR A 85 -25.41 -11.29 23.71
N ARG A 86 -25.24 -12.30 24.56
CA ARG A 86 -25.92 -12.38 25.86
C ARG A 86 -25.50 -11.26 26.81
N GLU A 87 -24.21 -10.92 26.84
CA GLU A 87 -23.69 -9.82 27.66
C GLU A 87 -24.27 -8.46 27.23
N ILE A 88 -24.35 -8.24 25.91
CA ILE A 88 -24.95 -7.03 25.33
C ILE A 88 -26.44 -6.95 25.70
N GLY A 89 -27.15 -8.07 25.65
CA GLY A 89 -28.55 -8.20 26.04
C GLY A 89 -28.80 -7.79 27.48
N VAL A 90 -28.01 -8.35 28.42
CA VAL A 90 -28.08 -8.01 29.85
C VAL A 90 -27.80 -6.52 30.07
N ARG A 91 -26.75 -5.95 29.44
CA ARG A 91 -26.45 -4.51 29.57
C ARG A 91 -27.59 -3.63 29.08
N LYS A 92 -28.23 -3.97 27.96
CA LYS A 92 -29.38 -3.21 27.44
C LYS A 92 -30.62 -3.36 28.31
N ALA A 93 -30.89 -4.55 28.86
CA ALA A 93 -31.99 -4.78 29.80
C ALA A 93 -31.84 -3.95 31.09
N LEU A 94 -30.59 -3.70 31.51
CA LEU A 94 -30.26 -2.81 32.63
C LEU A 94 -30.28 -1.31 32.26
N GLY A 95 -30.67 -0.96 31.02
CA GLY A 95 -30.84 0.43 30.58
C GLY A 95 -29.66 1.03 29.81
N ALA A 96 -28.67 0.25 29.39
CA ALA A 96 -27.59 0.76 28.56
C ALA A 96 -28.11 1.26 27.20
N LYS A 97 -27.74 2.49 26.82
CA LYS A 97 -28.12 3.08 25.53
C LYS A 97 -27.42 2.35 24.38
N ALA A 98 -28.14 2.10 23.30
CA ALA A 98 -27.62 1.49 22.06
C ALA A 98 -26.35 2.20 21.54
N LYS A 99 -26.31 3.54 21.65
CA LYS A 99 -25.13 4.36 21.28
C LYS A 99 -23.89 4.04 22.12
N THR A 100 -24.04 3.77 23.41
CA THR A 100 -22.92 3.42 24.29
C THR A 100 -22.31 2.08 23.90
N ILE A 101 -23.16 1.09 23.57
CA ILE A 101 -22.71 -0.22 23.08
C ILE A 101 -22.00 -0.07 21.72
N ALA A 102 -22.58 0.66 20.77
CA ALA A 102 -21.93 0.95 19.48
C ALA A 102 -20.56 1.59 19.68
N PHE A 103 -20.47 2.61 20.54
CA PHE A 103 -19.22 3.32 20.79
C PHE A 103 -18.14 2.43 21.40
N GLN A 104 -18.52 1.51 22.31
CA GLN A 104 -17.58 0.53 22.87
C GLN A 104 -16.97 -0.36 21.79
N PHE A 105 -17.81 -0.99 20.95
CA PHE A 105 -17.31 -1.85 19.87
C PHE A 105 -16.53 -1.09 18.80
N PHE A 106 -16.96 0.14 18.48
CA PHE A 106 -16.25 1.00 17.54
C PHE A 106 -14.84 1.34 18.05
N MET A 107 -14.72 1.72 19.32
CA MET A 107 -13.42 1.99 19.95
C MET A 107 -12.56 0.74 20.06
N GLU A 108 -13.15 -0.43 20.34
CA GLU A 108 -12.44 -1.72 20.35
C GLU A 108 -11.80 -1.97 18.97
N THR A 109 -12.55 -1.78 17.88
CA THR A 109 -12.00 -1.93 16.51
C THR A 109 -10.88 -0.93 16.23
N ILE A 110 -11.03 0.34 16.62
CA ILE A 110 -10.00 1.36 16.40
C ILE A 110 -8.72 0.99 17.15
N ILE A 111 -8.83 0.59 18.42
CA ILE A 111 -7.66 0.22 19.24
C ILE A 111 -6.95 -0.98 18.63
N ILE A 112 -7.68 -2.03 18.26
CA ILE A 112 -7.11 -3.23 17.63
C ILE A 112 -6.41 -2.85 16.31
N GLY A 113 -7.07 -2.04 15.47
CA GLY A 113 -6.51 -1.58 14.20
C GLY A 113 -5.25 -0.74 14.37
N GLN A 114 -5.22 0.17 15.34
CA GLN A 114 -4.06 1.02 15.61
C GLN A 114 -2.89 0.25 16.22
N LEU A 115 -3.15 -0.65 17.17
CA LEU A 115 -2.12 -1.53 17.72
C LEU A 115 -1.52 -2.42 16.63
N GLY A 116 -2.36 -3.00 15.77
CA GLY A 116 -1.90 -3.75 14.60
C GLY A 116 -1.06 -2.91 13.65
N GLY A 117 -1.46 -1.65 13.39
CA GLY A 117 -0.71 -0.71 12.56
C GLY A 117 0.66 -0.36 13.14
N ILE A 118 0.74 -0.06 14.45
CA ILE A 118 2.01 0.24 15.13
C ILE A 118 2.95 -0.97 15.08
N ILE A 119 2.44 -2.16 15.39
CA ILE A 119 3.22 -3.40 15.35
C ILE A 119 3.67 -3.69 13.91
N GLY A 120 2.80 -3.49 12.93
CA GLY A 120 3.11 -3.67 11.52
C GLY A 120 4.22 -2.73 11.03
N ILE A 121 4.17 -1.45 11.41
CA ILE A 121 5.23 -0.48 11.09
C ILE A 121 6.55 -0.88 11.75
N ALA A 122 6.54 -1.26 13.04
CA ALA A 122 7.74 -1.68 13.74
C ALA A 122 8.38 -2.91 13.08
N LEU A 123 7.57 -3.93 12.75
CA LEU A 123 8.03 -5.12 12.03
C LEU A 123 8.54 -4.79 10.63
N GLY A 124 7.86 -3.88 9.91
CA GLY A 124 8.28 -3.43 8.58
C GLY A 124 9.64 -2.75 8.59
N ILE A 125 9.90 -1.88 9.59
CA ILE A 125 11.21 -1.24 9.77
C ILE A 125 12.29 -2.28 10.11
N LEU A 126 11.99 -3.22 11.01
CA LEU A 126 12.95 -4.27 11.40
C LEU A 126 13.33 -5.17 10.22
N ILE A 127 12.35 -5.59 9.42
CA ILE A 127 12.59 -6.38 8.22
C ILE A 127 13.36 -5.56 7.19
N GLY A 128 12.95 -4.31 6.93
CA GLY A 128 13.63 -3.42 5.99
C GLY A 128 15.10 -3.17 6.36
N TRP A 129 15.36 -2.90 7.63
CA TRP A 129 16.73 -2.76 8.16
C TRP A 129 17.54 -4.06 8.04
N GLY A 130 16.93 -5.22 8.34
CA GLY A 130 17.56 -6.52 8.23
C GLY A 130 17.95 -6.86 6.79
N VAL A 131 17.07 -6.58 5.83
CA VAL A 131 17.36 -6.76 4.39
C VAL A 131 18.46 -5.82 3.94
N ALA A 132 18.38 -4.53 4.29
CA ALA A 132 19.40 -3.55 3.90
C ALA A 132 20.80 -3.94 4.39
N LYS A 133 20.92 -4.39 5.64
CA LYS A 133 22.17 -4.90 6.20
C LYS A 133 22.69 -6.14 5.47
N GLY A 134 21.81 -7.02 5.00
CA GLY A 134 22.19 -8.24 4.28
C GLY A 134 22.72 -8.00 2.86
N PHE A 135 22.33 -6.89 2.23
CA PHE A 135 22.73 -6.52 0.86
C PHE A 135 23.69 -5.33 0.81
N ASP A 136 24.21 -4.87 1.96
CA ASP A 136 25.07 -3.69 2.10
C ASP A 136 24.46 -2.42 1.47
N LEU A 137 23.14 -2.29 1.60
CA LEU A 137 22.37 -1.14 1.11
C LEU A 137 22.17 -0.10 2.21
N GLU A 138 22.18 1.17 1.82
CA GLU A 138 21.88 2.27 2.74
C GLU A 138 20.37 2.28 3.07
N PHE A 139 20.02 2.05 4.33
CA PHE A 139 18.63 2.05 4.77
C PHE A 139 18.18 3.47 5.14
N SER A 140 17.32 4.06 4.31
CA SER A 140 16.63 5.31 4.64
C SER A 140 15.20 5.04 5.10
N THR A 141 14.83 5.57 6.26
CA THR A 141 13.48 5.36 6.83
C THR A 141 12.47 6.27 6.12
N PRO A 142 11.46 5.71 5.43
CA PRO A 142 10.52 6.51 4.64
C PRO A 142 9.39 7.06 5.53
N TRP A 143 9.65 8.17 6.21
CA TRP A 143 8.69 8.85 7.12
C TRP A 143 7.33 9.14 6.47
N VAL A 144 7.32 9.57 5.21
CA VAL A 144 6.09 9.88 4.47
C VAL A 144 5.24 8.62 4.29
N ALA A 145 5.85 7.50 3.94
CA ALA A 145 5.14 6.22 3.77
C ALA A 145 4.56 5.72 5.10
N MET A 146 5.25 5.92 6.21
CA MET A 146 4.75 5.57 7.55
C MET A 146 3.49 6.37 7.91
N ILE A 147 3.48 7.68 7.67
CA ILE A 147 2.31 8.52 7.91
C ILE A 147 1.12 8.04 7.09
N TRP A 148 1.33 7.79 5.78
CA TRP A 148 0.28 7.25 4.92
C TRP A 148 -0.22 5.88 5.40
N ALA A 149 0.67 4.98 5.81
CA ALA A 149 0.30 3.67 6.33
C ALA A 149 -0.57 3.80 7.60
N THR A 150 -0.20 4.67 8.54
CA THR A 150 -1.00 4.92 9.76
C THR A 150 -2.36 5.52 9.43
N SER A 151 -2.42 6.50 8.51
CA SER A 151 -3.69 7.11 8.08
C SER A 151 -4.61 6.09 7.40
N ILE A 152 -4.08 5.25 6.52
CA ILE A 152 -4.84 4.21 5.84
C ILE A 152 -5.33 3.16 6.86
N ALA A 153 -4.48 2.72 7.78
CA ALA A 153 -4.87 1.78 8.83
C ALA A 153 -6.00 2.33 9.72
N PHE A 154 -5.97 3.63 10.03
CA PHE A 154 -7.05 4.30 10.75
C PHE A 154 -8.36 4.28 9.95
N ILE A 155 -8.32 4.64 8.66
CA ILE A 155 -9.49 4.62 7.78
C ILE A 155 -10.08 3.21 7.68
N VAL A 156 -9.23 2.19 7.51
CA VAL A 156 -9.65 0.78 7.47
C VAL A 156 -10.36 0.38 8.75
N ALA A 157 -9.80 0.71 9.93
CA ALA A 157 -10.40 0.39 11.22
C ALA A 157 -11.76 1.09 11.44
N VAL A 158 -11.89 2.34 10.97
CA VAL A 158 -13.16 3.08 11.03
C VAL A 158 -14.20 2.40 10.13
N ILE A 159 -13.87 2.12 8.87
CA ILE A 159 -14.79 1.50 7.91
C ILE A 159 -15.23 0.11 8.38
N SER A 160 -14.28 -0.72 8.82
CA SER A 160 -14.56 -2.09 9.28
C SER A 160 -15.34 -2.11 10.60
N GLY A 161 -15.18 -1.09 11.46
CA GLY A 161 -15.81 -1.02 12.78
C GLY A 161 -17.23 -0.48 12.79
N LEU A 162 -17.59 0.39 11.84
CA LEU A 162 -18.92 1.02 11.78
C LEU A 162 -20.06 0.01 11.66
N TYR A 163 -19.94 -0.94 10.74
CA TYR A 163 -20.97 -1.96 10.51
C TYR A 163 -21.21 -2.86 11.75
N PRO A 164 -20.21 -3.55 12.33
CA PRO A 164 -20.42 -4.42 13.49
C PRO A 164 -20.89 -3.64 14.73
N ALA A 165 -20.39 -2.42 14.94
CA ALA A 165 -20.83 -1.56 16.04
C ALA A 165 -22.34 -1.23 15.96
N THR A 166 -22.83 -0.90 14.77
CA THR A 166 -24.27 -0.65 14.57
C THR A 166 -25.08 -1.93 14.70
N LYS A 167 -24.56 -3.09 14.27
CA LYS A 167 -25.21 -4.38 14.44
C LYS A 167 -25.36 -4.75 15.93
N ALA A 168 -24.31 -4.58 16.73
CA ALA A 168 -24.35 -4.80 18.19
C ALA A 168 -25.39 -3.90 18.88
N ALA A 169 -25.45 -2.64 18.47
CA ALA A 169 -26.39 -1.66 19.01
C ALA A 169 -27.86 -1.95 18.67
N LYS A 170 -28.15 -2.73 17.63
CA LYS A 170 -29.51 -3.09 17.20
C LYS A 170 -30.03 -4.42 17.77
N LEU A 171 -29.21 -5.20 18.48
CA LEU A 171 -29.65 -6.45 19.15
C LEU A 171 -30.80 -6.21 20.14
N ASP A 172 -31.86 -7.01 20.07
CA ASP A 172 -32.99 -6.96 21.00
C ASP A 172 -32.64 -7.65 22.33
N PRO A 173 -32.86 -7.00 23.50
CA PRO A 173 -32.63 -7.61 24.82
C PRO A 173 -33.37 -8.92 25.05
N ILE A 174 -34.59 -9.07 24.52
CA ILE A 174 -35.42 -10.26 24.73
C ILE A 174 -34.87 -11.43 23.90
N GLU A 175 -34.53 -11.20 22.64
CA GLU A 175 -33.96 -12.24 21.78
C GLU A 175 -32.56 -12.67 22.25
N SER A 176 -31.72 -11.71 22.66
CA SER A 176 -30.35 -11.98 23.12
C SER A 176 -30.27 -12.78 24.42
N LEU A 177 -31.32 -12.79 25.24
CA LEU A 177 -31.43 -13.63 26.44
C LEU A 177 -32.04 -15.01 26.15
N ARG A 178 -32.69 -15.18 25.00
CA ARG A 178 -33.31 -16.43 24.54
C ARG A 178 -32.34 -17.32 23.77
N TYR A 179 -31.18 -16.79 23.38
CA TYR A 179 -30.08 -17.56 22.81
C TYR A 179 -29.44 -18.42 23.92
N GLU A 180 -29.53 -19.75 23.76
CA GLU A 180 -28.60 -20.71 24.36
C GLU A 180 -27.24 -20.63 23.67
#